data_AF-A0A3P3WF07-F1
#
_entry.id   AF-A0A3P3WF07-F1
#
_cell.length_a   1.000
_cell.length_b   1.000
_cell.length_c   1.000
_cell.angle_alpha   90.00
_cell.angle_beta   90.00
_cell.angle_gamma   90.00
#
_symmetry.space_group_name_H-M   'P 1'
#
loop_
_entity.id
_entity.type
_entity.pdbx_description
1 polymer ?
#
loop_
_entity_poly.entity_id
_entity_poly.type
_entity_poly.pdbx_seq_one_letter_code
_entity_poly.pdbx_strand_id
1 'polypeptide(L)' 'MFSLKWGTQLVDEENNTLLKIRNENQLVNKGTYIFKIEDKSVSDFEILLSLFGHIYGSNLKTKATIAGTIS' A
#
# COMPACT_ATOMS: atom_id res chain seq x y z
N MET A 1 17.14 -0.73 -6.18
CA MET A 1 16.14 -1.81 -5.95
C MET A 1 15.13 -1.31 -4.92
N PHE A 2 13.83 -1.46 -5.15
CA PHE A 2 12.80 -0.98 -4.20
C PHE A 2 12.06 -2.14 -3.55
N SER A 3 11.46 -1.91 -2.38
CA SER A 3 10.61 -2.91 -1.72
C SER A 3 9.32 -2.30 -1.16
N LEU A 4 8.29 -3.14 -1.07
CA LEU A 4 6.99 -2.79 -0.47
C LEU A 4 6.98 -3.18 1.00
N LYS A 5 7.00 -2.19 1.89
CA LYS A 5 6.90 -2.36 3.34
C LYS A 5 5.45 -2.23 3.80
N TRP A 6 4.99 -3.18 4.62
CA TRP A 6 3.65 -3.20 5.23
C TRP A 6 2.48 -3.07 4.25
N GLY A 7 2.71 -3.33 2.95
CA GLY A 7 1.73 -3.11 1.87
C GLY A 7 1.26 -1.65 1.71
N THR A 8 2.00 -0.68 2.26
CA THR A 8 1.60 0.74 2.29
C THR A 8 2.75 1.70 2.00
N GLN A 9 3.99 1.21 1.93
CA GLN A 9 5.17 2.05 1.73
C GLN A 9 6.08 1.44 0.67
N LEU A 10 6.49 2.24 -0.30
CA LEU A 10 7.62 1.96 -1.17
C LEU A 10 8.87 2.51 -0.48
N VAL A 11 9.90 1.68 -0.34
CA VAL A 11 11.19 2.08 0.24
C VAL A 11 12.35 1.72 -0.68
N ASP A 12 13.43 2.48 -0.59
CA ASP A 12 14.69 2.16 -1.27
C ASP A 12 15.51 1.10 -0.50
N GLU A 13 16.73 0.84 -0.97
CA GLU A 13 17.66 -0.12 -0.37
C GLU A 13 18.13 0.29 1.04
N GLU A 14 18.12 1.59 1.33
CA GLU A 14 18.51 2.19 2.61
C GLU A 14 17.33 2.32 3.59
N ASN A 15 16.14 1.78 3.24
CA ASN A 15 14.89 1.91 3.98
C ASN A 15 14.30 3.33 4.01
N ASN A 16 14.76 4.27 3.17
CA ASN A 16 14.12 5.56 3.03
C ASN A 16 12.77 5.40 2.34
N THR A 17 11.77 6.14 2.82
CA THR A 17 10.43 6.11 2.21
C THR A 17 10.44 6.93 0.92
N LEU A 18 10.05 6.30 -0.18
CA LEU A 18 9.92 6.95 -1.49
C LEU A 18 8.45 7.36 -1.74
N LEU A 19 7.53 6.44 -1.43
CA LEU A 19 6.09 6.62 -1.58
C LEU A 19 5.36 5.99 -0.40
N LYS A 20 4.32 6.65 0.08
CA LYS A 20 3.40 6.11 1.06
C LYS A 20 1.97 6.19 0.56
N ILE A 21 1.28 5.05 0.58
CA ILE A 21 -0.13 4.90 0.20
C ILE A 21 -0.91 4.52 1.45
N ARG A 22 -1.95 5.30 1.74
CA ARG A 22 -2.85 5.05 2.86
C ARG A 22 -4.30 5.19 2.40
N ASN A 23 -5.20 4.43 3.04
CA ASN A 23 -6.62 4.73 2.95
C ASN A 23 -6.89 6.08 3.62
N GLU A 24 -7.81 6.87 3.06
CA GLU A 24 -8.31 8.08 3.71
C GLU A 24 -8.88 7.74 5.11
N ASN A 25 -9.64 6.65 5.20
CA ASN A 25 -10.13 6.10 6.45
C ASN A 25 -9.35 4.84 6.81
N GLN A 26 -8.65 4.86 7.95
CA GLN A 26 -7.81 3.74 8.41
C GLN A 26 -8.60 2.48 8.79
N LEU A 27 -9.88 2.63 9.16
CA LEU A 27 -10.72 1.55 9.64
C LEU A 27 -11.55 0.90 8.52
N VAL A 28 -11.86 1.66 7.46
CA VAL A 28 -12.72 1.19 6.37
C VAL A 28 -12.12 1.61 5.03
N ASN A 29 -11.74 0.63 4.20
CA ASN A 29 -11.33 0.90 2.82
C ASN A 29 -12.56 1.37 2.02
N LYS A 30 -12.65 2.68 1.77
CA LYS A 30 -13.71 3.32 0.98
C LYS A 30 -13.31 3.56 -0.49
N GLY A 31 -12.20 2.97 -0.94
CA GLY A 31 -11.68 3.18 -2.30
C GLY A 31 -11.05 4.55 -2.54
N THR A 32 -10.82 5.33 -1.47
CA THR A 32 -10.13 6.62 -1.52
C THR A 32 -8.75 6.49 -0.90
N TYR A 33 -7.72 6.82 -1.68
CA TYR A 33 -6.31 6.64 -1.30
C TYR A 33 -5.58 7.97 -1.27
N ILE A 34 -4.78 8.17 -0.23
CA ILE A 34 -3.88 9.30 -0.08
C ILE A 34 -2.48 8.83 -0.46
N PHE A 35 -1.89 9.49 -1.45
CA PHE A 35 -0.51 9.31 -1.88
C PHE A 35 0.34 10.40 -1.25
N LYS A 36 1.41 10.01 -0.55
CA LYS A 36 2.47 10.90 -0.12
C LYS A 36 3.75 10.49 -0.83
N ILE A 37 4.15 11.30 -1.81
CA ILE A 37 5.39 11.14 -2.58
C ILE A 37 6.47 11.90 -1.79
N GLU A 38 7.44 11.18 -1.26
CA GLU A 38 8.54 11.75 -0.47
C GLU A 38 9.78 12.00 -1.35
N ASP A 39 9.91 11.26 -2.46
CA ASP A 39 10.89 11.51 -3.51
C ASP A 39 10.21 11.67 -4.88
N LYS A 40 10.53 12.75 -5.60
CA LYS A 40 10.00 13.03 -6.95
C LYS A 40 10.61 12.14 -8.04
N SER A 41 11.64 11.36 -7.73
CA SER A 41 12.26 10.39 -8.63
C SER A 41 11.38 9.16 -8.88
N VAL A 42 10.35 8.94 -8.05
CA VAL A 42 9.41 7.82 -8.18
C VAL A 42 8.62 7.97 -9.48
N SER A 43 8.69 6.94 -10.32
CA SER A 43 7.99 6.91 -11.61
C SER A 43 6.49 6.64 -11.44
N ASP A 44 5.69 7.09 -12.40
CA ASP A 44 4.25 6.80 -12.45
C ASP A 44 3.96 5.29 -12.39
N PHE A 45 4.80 4.47 -13.02
CA PHE A 45 4.69 3.02 -12.98
C PHE A 45 4.85 2.46 -11.56
N GLU A 46 5.85 2.94 -10.81
CA GLU A 46 6.07 2.51 -9.41
C GLU A 46 4.93 2.94 -8.50
N ILE A 47 4.32 4.09 -8.75
CA ILE A 47 3.12 4.56 -8.03
C ILE A 47 1.96 3.60 -8.29
N LEU A 48 1.69 3.26 -9.54
CA LEU A 48 0.60 2.35 -9.94
C LEU A 48 0.83 0.93 -9.41
N LEU A 49 2.05 0.41 -9.50
CA LEU A 49 2.41 -0.90 -8.97
C LEU A 49 2.23 -0.95 -7.45
N SER A 50 2.64 0.10 -6.74
CA SER A 50 2.46 0.21 -5.30
C SER A 50 0.98 0.26 -4.92
N LEU A 51 0.15 0.98 -5.69
CA LEU A 51 -1.29 1.03 -5.48
C LEU A 51 -1.94 -0.34 -5.70
N PHE A 52 -1.57 -1.04 -6.77
CA PHE A 52 -2.05 -2.40 -7.03
C PHE A 52 -1.73 -3.33 -5.85
N GLY A 53 -0.47 -3.31 -5.39
CA GLY A 53 -0.04 -4.10 -4.23
C GLY A 53 -0.84 -3.76 -2.96
N HIS A 54 -1.10 -2.47 -2.73
CA HIS A 54 -1.88 -2.00 -1.59
C HIS A 54 -3.33 -2.52 -1.62
N ILE A 55 -4.02 -2.39 -2.76
CA ILE A 55 -5.41 -2.85 -2.93
C ILE A 55 -5.49 -4.37 -2.81
N TYR A 56 -4.61 -5.09 -3.51
CA TYR A 56 -4.58 -6.55 -3.50
C TYR A 56 -4.31 -7.09 -2.09
N GLY A 57 -3.28 -6.57 -1.42
CA GLY A 57 -2.94 -6.96 -0.05
C GLY A 57 -4.04 -6.64 0.97
N SER A 58 -4.73 -5.50 0.81
CA SER A 58 -5.88 -5.14 1.65
C SER A 58 -7.04 -6.12 1.48
N ASN A 59 -7.36 -6.50 0.24
CA ASN A 59 -8.43 -7.46 -0.04
C ASN A 59 -8.11 -8.86 0.51
N LEU A 60 -6.86 -9.32 0.42
CA LEU A 60 -6.45 -10.59 1.01
C LEU A 60 -6.61 -10.59 2.53
N LYS A 61 -6.22 -9.50 3.21
CA LYS A 61 -6.44 -9.34 4.65
C LYS A 61 -7.92 -9.43 5.01
N THR A 62 -8.78 -8.70 4.30
CA THR A 62 -10.24 -8.76 4.53
C THR A 62 -10.79 -10.17 4.36
N LYS A 63 -10.41 -10.88 3.29
CA LYS A 63 -10.83 -12.28 3.07
C LYS A 63 -10.36 -13.20 4.19
N ALA A 64 -9.12 -13.06 4.64
CA ALA A 64 -8.57 -13.84 5.74
C ALA A 64 -9.28 -13.56 7.07
N THR A 65 -9.58 -12.29 7.38
CA THR A 65 -10.35 -11.90 8.57
C THR A 65 -11.74 -12.50 8.56
N ILE A 66 -12.44 -12.44 7.43
CA ILE A 66 -13.77 -13.07 7.30
C ILE A 66 -13.63 -14.57 7.54
N ALA A 67 -12.75 -15.26 6.80
CA ALA A 67 -12.54 -16.71 6.94
C ALA A 67 -12.26 -17.14 8.39
N GLY A 68 -11.37 -16.44 9.11
CA GLY A 68 -11.05 -16.73 10.51
C GLY A 68 -12.17 -16.40 11.51
N THR A 69 -13.16 -15.58 11.12
CA THR A 69 -14.33 -15.26 11.97
C THR A 69 -15.44 -16.30 11.81
N ILE A 70 -15.58 -16.90 10.62
CA ILE A 70 -16.58 -17.94 10.33
C ILE A 70 -16.12 -19.38 10.62
N SER A 71 -14.81 -19.60 10.77
CA SER A 71 -14.20 -20.92 11.03
C SER A 71 -14.10 -21.27 12.52
#